data_AF-A0AA36CMR8-F1
#
_entry.id   AF-A0AA36CMR8-F1
#
_cell.length_a   1.000
_cell.length_b   1.000
_cell.length_c   1.000
_cell.angle_alpha   90.00
_cell.angle_beta   90.00
_cell.angle_gamma   90.00
#
_symmetry.space_group_name_H-M   'P 1'
#
loop_
_entity.id
_entity.type
_entity.pdbx_description
1 polymer ?
#
loop_
_entity_poly.entity_id
_entity_poly.type
_entity_poly.pdbx_seq_one_letter_code
_entity_poly.pdbx_strand_id
1 'polypeptide(L)'
;MFLGWRIYAIRRDSVGGVNADSDHPDVCKYARDNDSVIFREYEKIGYKTMYSEDYGSRDRIFLELQRVQGSGGEPSLSNCFEWHTAQLDYFGKFLRAYNGTPKFVINWSTAPCHDDPNLLYHADEDFYNFLEKHEKRLQNAFIFFMGDHGPRYGVVARAEMGKREINNPLLHISVPHWLRNNTQLTKNMEENSQRMILQYDIYETLKDILRGAWRWQKDELA
;
A
#
# COMPACT_ATOMS: atom_id res chain seq x y z
N MET A 1 -2.73 -5.01 -9.62
CA MET A 1 -2.94 -6.40 -9.17
C MET A 1 -2.20 -6.57 -7.85
N PHE A 2 -2.89 -6.43 -6.71
CA PHE A 2 -2.23 -6.16 -5.42
C PHE A 2 -2.35 -7.35 -4.44
N LEU A 3 -1.23 -8.02 -4.12
CA LEU A 3 -1.13 -9.19 -3.20
C LEU A 3 0.20 -9.30 -2.40
N GLY A 4 1.04 -8.26 -2.44
CA GLY A 4 2.29 -7.98 -1.68
C GLY A 4 3.28 -9.07 -1.22
N TRP A 5 4.11 -8.67 -0.24
CA TRP A 5 5.36 -9.33 0.11
C TRP A 5 5.61 -9.41 1.62
N ARG A 6 6.23 -10.51 2.06
CA ARG A 6 6.87 -10.70 3.39
C ARG A 6 8.33 -11.10 3.20
N ILE A 7 9.25 -10.55 4.01
CA ILE A 7 10.67 -10.95 4.06
C ILE A 7 11.13 -11.01 5.54
N TYR A 8 11.99 -11.98 5.89
CA TYR A 8 12.34 -12.35 7.28
C TYR A 8 13.79 -11.99 7.65
N ALA A 9 14.04 -11.53 8.91
CA ALA A 9 15.14 -11.99 9.80
C ALA A 9 15.25 -11.19 11.14
N ILE A 10 15.01 -11.86 12.28
CA ILE A 10 15.85 -11.93 13.52
C ILE A 10 16.62 -10.63 13.95
N ARG A 11 16.50 -10.03 15.16
CA ARG A 11 16.65 -10.66 16.51
C ARG A 11 15.93 -10.02 17.74
N ARG A 12 16.61 -9.14 18.51
CA ARG A 12 16.43 -8.81 19.97
C ARG A 12 17.14 -7.47 20.34
N ASP A 13 16.94 -6.78 21.48
CA ASP A 13 16.36 -7.10 22.81
C ASP A 13 15.44 -5.96 23.42
N SER A 14 14.77 -6.29 24.55
CA SER A 14 13.88 -5.55 25.50
C SER A 14 14.08 -4.03 25.72
N VAL A 15 13.13 -3.17 26.18
CA VAL A 15 11.97 -3.22 27.13
C VAL A 15 10.94 -2.13 26.70
N GLY A 16 9.63 -2.06 27.03
CA GLY A 16 8.70 -2.96 27.75
C GLY A 16 7.74 -2.27 28.76
N GLY A 17 6.56 -1.78 28.32
CA GLY A 17 5.46 -1.17 29.11
C GLY A 17 4.30 -0.81 28.16
N VAL A 18 3.01 -0.97 28.56
CA VAL A 18 1.87 -1.02 27.60
C VAL A 18 1.08 0.28 27.53
N ASN A 19 0.99 0.86 26.33
CA ASN A 19 0.17 2.04 26.00
C ASN A 19 -1.06 1.66 25.14
N ALA A 20 -1.85 2.64 24.72
CA ALA A 20 -2.99 2.44 23.79
C ALA A 20 -2.59 2.28 22.30
N ASP A 21 -1.29 2.42 22.01
CA ASP A 21 -0.65 1.99 20.77
C ASP A 21 -0.25 0.50 20.88
N SER A 22 0.29 -0.12 19.82
CA SER A 22 0.47 -1.58 19.74
C SER A 22 1.64 -2.14 20.58
N ASP A 23 1.45 -2.20 21.89
CA ASP A 23 2.38 -2.76 22.87
C ASP A 23 1.88 -4.11 23.40
N HIS A 24 2.57 -5.19 23.05
CA HIS A 24 2.32 -6.53 23.59
C HIS A 24 3.62 -7.13 24.14
N PRO A 25 3.77 -7.19 25.49
CA PRO A 25 4.87 -7.86 26.14
C PRO A 25 4.45 -9.29 26.46
N ASP A 26 4.67 -10.24 25.53
CA ASP A 26 5.07 -11.57 25.99
C ASP A 26 5.77 -12.45 24.95
N VAL A 27 6.91 -12.98 25.41
CA VAL A 27 7.60 -14.22 25.04
C VAL A 27 7.97 -14.52 23.57
N CYS A 28 9.28 -14.68 23.37
CA CYS A 28 9.94 -15.20 22.17
C CYS A 28 9.62 -16.70 21.87
N LYS A 29 8.36 -17.04 21.56
CA LYS A 29 7.94 -18.39 21.11
C LYS A 29 7.21 -18.42 19.76
N TYR A 30 6.86 -17.27 19.19
CA TYR A 30 6.05 -17.17 17.98
C TYR A 30 6.71 -16.30 16.90
N ALA A 31 6.38 -16.58 15.64
CA ALA A 31 6.90 -15.87 14.47
C ALA A 31 6.50 -14.39 14.47
N ARG A 32 7.40 -13.51 13.99
CA ARG A 32 7.27 -12.04 14.09
C ARG A 32 6.72 -11.39 12.82
N ASP A 33 6.13 -12.20 11.94
CA ASP A 33 5.69 -11.86 10.58
C ASP A 33 4.45 -10.94 10.54
N ASN A 34 4.00 -10.47 11.71
CA ASN A 34 2.86 -9.58 11.89
C ASN A 34 3.30 -8.18 12.37
N ASP A 35 4.58 -7.84 12.23
CA ASP A 35 5.15 -6.58 12.71
C ASP A 35 5.80 -5.81 11.55
N SER A 36 5.03 -4.91 10.95
CA SER A 36 5.41 -4.19 9.72
C SER A 36 6.39 -3.06 10.04
N VAL A 37 7.68 -3.39 10.10
CA VAL A 37 8.79 -2.51 10.54
C VAL A 37 8.73 -1.11 9.91
N ILE A 38 8.46 -1.02 8.60
CA ILE A 38 8.40 0.27 7.88
C ILE A 38 7.31 1.21 8.43
N PHE A 39 6.15 0.69 8.85
CA PHE A 39 5.09 1.50 9.47
C PHE A 39 5.57 2.09 10.81
N ARG A 40 6.21 1.26 11.66
CA ARG A 40 6.80 1.72 12.92
C ARG A 40 7.91 2.75 12.72
N GLU A 41 8.65 2.68 11.62
CA GLU A 41 9.67 3.69 11.27
C GLU A 41 9.01 5.03 10.90
N TYR A 42 7.95 5.02 10.08
CA TYR A 42 7.17 6.21 9.76
C TYR A 42 6.45 6.80 10.99
N GLU A 43 5.87 5.97 11.86
CA GLU A 43 5.23 6.40 13.12
C GLU A 43 6.20 7.12 14.06
N LYS A 44 7.43 6.60 14.22
CA LYS A 44 8.48 7.20 15.07
C LYS A 44 8.84 8.63 14.66
N ILE A 45 8.68 8.99 13.39
CA ILE A 45 8.91 10.35 12.89
C ILE A 45 7.62 11.18 12.75
N GLY A 46 6.51 10.72 13.35
CA GLY A 46 5.26 11.47 13.48
C GLY A 46 4.25 11.28 12.34
N TYR A 47 4.44 10.32 11.44
CA TYR A 47 3.42 10.00 10.44
C TYR A 47 2.25 9.25 11.10
N LYS A 48 1.05 9.44 10.55
CA LYS A 48 -0.08 8.54 10.82
C LYS A 48 -0.14 7.46 9.76
N THR A 49 -0.44 6.25 10.22
CA THR A 49 -0.32 5.01 9.47
C THR A 49 -1.67 4.39 9.16
N MET A 50 -1.80 3.78 7.98
CA MET A 50 -2.95 2.95 7.63
C MET A 50 -2.51 1.76 6.79
N TYR A 51 -2.83 0.55 7.27
CA TYR A 51 -2.94 -0.65 6.45
C TYR A 51 -4.43 -0.94 6.23
N SER A 52 -4.76 -1.41 5.04
CA SER A 52 -6.11 -1.82 4.66
C SER A 52 -6.08 -2.88 3.57
N GLU A 53 -6.73 -4.02 3.81
CA GLU A 53 -6.90 -5.14 2.87
C GLU A 53 -8.40 -5.44 2.66
N ASP A 54 -8.78 -5.75 1.42
CA ASP A 54 -10.17 -6.05 1.02
C ASP A 54 -10.45 -7.56 0.90
N TYR A 55 -9.45 -8.41 1.14
CA TYR A 55 -9.48 -9.86 0.96
C TYR A 55 -8.85 -10.59 2.16
N GLY A 56 -9.44 -10.43 3.34
CA GLY A 56 -8.94 -11.08 4.56
C GLY A 56 -9.91 -11.01 5.72
N SER A 57 -10.20 -12.14 6.36
CA SER A 57 -11.23 -12.28 7.40
C SER A 57 -10.86 -11.71 8.79
N ARG A 58 -9.88 -10.80 8.86
CA ARG A 58 -9.30 -10.30 10.12
C ARG A 58 -8.89 -8.83 10.13
N ASP A 59 -8.98 -8.12 9.01
CA ASP A 59 -8.47 -6.75 8.94
C ASP A 59 -9.46 -5.73 9.52
N ARG A 60 -9.01 -4.52 9.90
CA ARG A 60 -9.90 -3.53 10.56
C ARG A 60 -11.11 -3.14 9.73
N ILE A 61 -10.98 -3.09 8.40
CA ILE A 61 -12.10 -2.86 7.49
C ILE A 61 -13.11 -4.01 7.58
N PHE A 62 -12.65 -5.25 7.51
CA PHE A 62 -13.50 -6.43 7.63
C PHE A 62 -14.27 -6.43 8.96
N LEU A 63 -13.59 -6.12 10.08
CA LEU A 63 -14.22 -6.04 11.40
C LEU A 63 -15.20 -4.87 11.55
N GLU A 64 -14.90 -3.69 11.00
CA GLU A 64 -15.80 -2.53 11.06
C GLU A 64 -17.01 -2.71 10.12
N LEU A 65 -16.82 -3.35 8.96
CA LEU A 65 -17.91 -3.75 8.07
C LEU A 65 -18.83 -4.78 8.73
N GLN A 66 -18.27 -5.82 9.37
CA GLN A 66 -19.05 -6.76 10.19
C GLN A 66 -19.80 -6.06 11.33
N ARG A 67 -19.20 -5.03 11.93
CA ARG A 67 -19.84 -4.24 13.00
C ARG A 67 -21.03 -3.42 12.49
N VAL A 68 -20.92 -2.87 11.28
CA VAL A 68 -22.03 -2.13 10.61
C VAL A 68 -23.11 -3.09 10.11
N GLN A 69 -22.76 -4.32 9.71
CA GLN A 69 -23.68 -5.31 9.12
C GLN A 69 -24.40 -6.21 10.13
N GLY A 70 -23.94 -6.24 11.38
CA GLY A 70 -24.36 -7.24 12.35
C GLY A 70 -23.51 -8.51 12.24
N SER A 71 -23.30 -9.15 13.38
CA SER A 71 -22.30 -10.20 13.57
C SER A 71 -22.50 -11.44 12.69
N GLY A 72 -21.44 -11.84 11.97
CA GLY A 72 -21.10 -13.25 11.78
C GLY A 72 -21.61 -13.98 10.54
N GLY A 73 -22.16 -13.27 9.54
CA GLY A 73 -22.46 -13.88 8.24
C GLY A 73 -21.21 -14.02 7.34
N GLU A 74 -21.13 -15.11 6.59
CA GLU A 74 -20.35 -15.12 5.33
C GLU A 74 -20.90 -14.08 4.35
N PRO A 75 -20.15 -13.71 3.29
CA PRO A 75 -20.59 -12.74 2.28
C PRO A 75 -21.88 -13.20 1.59
N SER A 76 -23.01 -12.73 2.10
CA SER A 76 -24.33 -12.98 1.54
C SER A 76 -24.61 -12.02 0.40
N LEU A 77 -25.27 -12.51 -0.66
CA LEU A 77 -25.84 -11.70 -1.75
C LEU A 77 -26.81 -10.60 -1.26
N SER A 78 -27.24 -10.63 0.01
CA SER A 78 -28.01 -9.57 0.67
C SER A 78 -27.20 -8.30 0.99
N ASN A 79 -25.88 -8.37 1.02
CA ASN A 79 -25.03 -7.24 1.39
C ASN A 79 -24.64 -6.49 0.11
N CYS A 80 -25.46 -5.51 -0.29
CA CYS A 80 -25.35 -4.78 -1.56
C CYS A 80 -24.18 -3.77 -1.59
N PHE A 81 -22.95 -4.22 -1.36
CA PHE A 81 -21.73 -3.41 -1.45
C PHE A 81 -20.54 -4.29 -1.86
N GLU A 82 -19.55 -3.68 -2.51
CA GLU A 82 -18.35 -4.38 -2.99
C GLU A 82 -17.14 -4.01 -2.13
N TRP A 83 -16.24 -4.98 -1.89
CA TRP A 83 -15.17 -4.85 -0.88
C TRP A 83 -14.23 -3.67 -1.13
N HIS A 84 -13.87 -3.39 -2.40
CA HIS A 84 -13.03 -2.25 -2.75
C HIS A 84 -13.74 -0.91 -2.50
N THR A 85 -15.05 -0.80 -2.71
CA THR A 85 -15.80 0.46 -2.47
C THR A 85 -15.75 0.87 -1.00
N ALA A 86 -15.91 -0.11 -0.09
CA ALA A 86 -15.78 0.11 1.35
C ALA A 86 -14.34 0.45 1.75
N GLN A 87 -13.35 -0.22 1.14
CA GLN A 87 -11.94 0.06 1.37
C GLN A 87 -11.57 1.49 0.93
N LEU A 88 -12.03 1.93 -0.25
CA LEU A 88 -11.81 3.27 -0.77
C LEU A 88 -12.48 4.34 0.12
N ASP A 89 -13.69 4.11 0.65
CA ASP A 89 -14.27 5.05 1.62
C ASP A 89 -13.46 5.12 2.93
N TYR A 90 -12.98 4.00 3.45
CA TYR A 90 -12.10 4.00 4.64
C TYR A 90 -10.78 4.76 4.38
N PHE A 91 -10.12 4.51 3.24
CA PHE A 91 -8.94 5.27 2.83
C PHE A 91 -9.27 6.76 2.69
N GLY A 92 -10.42 7.10 2.09
CA GLY A 92 -10.91 8.46 1.98
C GLY A 92 -11.14 9.14 3.33
N LYS A 93 -11.71 8.42 4.33
CA LYS A 93 -11.86 8.89 5.71
C LYS A 93 -10.49 9.16 6.35
N PHE A 94 -9.53 8.25 6.19
CA PHE A 94 -8.17 8.41 6.73
C PHE A 94 -7.42 9.60 6.10
N LEU A 95 -7.54 9.81 4.79
CA LEU A 95 -6.98 10.99 4.09
C LEU A 95 -7.58 12.32 4.58
N ARG A 96 -8.83 12.32 5.06
CA ARG A 96 -9.50 13.50 5.66
C ARG A 96 -9.15 13.70 7.13
N ALA A 97 -8.82 12.63 7.85
CA ALA A 97 -8.33 12.68 9.23
C ALA A 97 -6.92 13.27 9.32
N TYR A 98 -6.53 13.69 10.53
CA TYR A 98 -5.17 14.16 10.84
C TYR A 98 -4.66 15.24 9.87
N ASN A 99 -5.44 16.32 9.70
CA ASN A 99 -5.07 17.41 8.81
C ASN A 99 -3.74 18.05 9.24
N GLY A 100 -2.85 18.34 8.29
CA GLY A 100 -1.49 18.83 8.57
C GLY A 100 -0.51 17.75 9.05
N THR A 101 -0.95 16.54 9.40
CA THR A 101 -0.07 15.41 9.78
C THR A 101 0.29 14.58 8.55
N PRO A 102 1.59 14.25 8.34
CA PRO A 102 2.01 13.37 7.25
C PRO A 102 1.46 11.95 7.43
N LYS A 103 1.33 11.21 6.33
CA LYS A 103 0.62 9.92 6.28
C LYS A 103 1.43 8.89 5.51
N PHE A 104 1.50 7.67 6.03
CA PHE A 104 2.04 6.50 5.35
C PHE A 104 0.93 5.47 5.23
N VAL A 105 0.66 5.01 4.01
CA VAL A 105 -0.51 4.17 3.69
C VAL A 105 -0.10 3.03 2.77
N ILE A 106 -0.54 1.83 3.12
CA ILE A 106 -0.67 0.73 2.16
C ILE A 106 -2.16 0.38 2.09
N ASN A 107 -2.76 0.61 0.93
CA ASN A 107 -4.11 0.20 0.63
C ASN A 107 -4.07 -0.92 -0.42
N TRP A 108 -4.54 -2.09 -0.05
CA TRP A 108 -4.28 -3.35 -0.73
C TRP A 108 -5.57 -3.92 -1.28
N SER A 109 -5.76 -3.76 -2.59
CA SER A 109 -6.99 -4.19 -3.26
C SER A 109 -6.78 -5.45 -4.08
N THR A 110 -7.19 -6.55 -3.49
CA THR A 110 -7.08 -7.91 -4.03
C THR A 110 -8.39 -8.32 -4.71
N ALA A 111 -9.54 -8.04 -4.11
CA ALA A 111 -10.85 -8.50 -4.56
C ALA A 111 -11.18 -8.15 -6.03
N PRO A 112 -10.86 -6.95 -6.58
CA PRO A 112 -11.18 -6.61 -7.97
C PRO A 112 -10.39 -7.36 -9.05
N CYS A 113 -9.38 -8.15 -8.70
CA CYS A 113 -8.47 -8.71 -9.72
C CYS A 113 -7.70 -9.99 -9.36
N HIS A 114 -7.89 -10.59 -8.18
CA HIS A 114 -7.13 -11.79 -7.77
C HIS A 114 -7.33 -12.95 -8.76
N ASP A 115 -8.59 -13.39 -8.94
CA ASP A 115 -8.92 -14.62 -9.69
C ASP A 115 -9.13 -14.40 -11.18
N ASP A 116 -9.65 -13.23 -11.57
CA ASP A 116 -9.85 -12.84 -12.96
C ASP A 116 -9.46 -11.36 -13.18
N PRO A 117 -8.42 -11.05 -13.98
CA PRO A 117 -8.05 -9.67 -14.28
C PRO A 117 -9.11 -8.91 -15.10
N ASN A 118 -10.08 -9.58 -15.72
CA ASN A 118 -11.19 -8.89 -16.41
C ASN A 118 -12.10 -8.12 -15.44
N LEU A 119 -12.09 -8.45 -14.15
CA LEU A 119 -12.85 -7.72 -13.12
C LEU A 119 -12.27 -6.33 -12.82
N LEU A 120 -11.06 -6.01 -13.27
CA LEU A 120 -10.48 -4.66 -13.14
C LEU A 120 -11.34 -3.58 -13.78
N TYR A 121 -11.91 -3.86 -14.96
CA TYR A 121 -12.76 -2.88 -15.68
C TYR A 121 -14.03 -2.51 -14.92
N HIS A 122 -14.50 -3.38 -14.01
CA HIS A 122 -15.66 -3.10 -13.17
C HIS A 122 -15.34 -2.10 -12.05
N ALA A 123 -14.13 -2.15 -11.49
CA ALA A 123 -13.69 -1.24 -10.43
C ALA A 123 -13.01 0.05 -10.95
N ASP A 124 -12.68 0.14 -12.24
CA ASP A 124 -11.88 1.25 -12.80
C ASP A 124 -12.50 2.64 -12.53
N GLU A 125 -13.82 2.77 -12.71
CA GLU A 125 -14.56 4.01 -12.44
C GLU A 125 -14.54 4.39 -10.94
N ASP A 126 -14.59 3.43 -10.01
CA ASP A 126 -14.49 3.68 -8.56
C ASP A 126 -13.11 4.23 -8.18
N PHE A 127 -12.04 3.64 -8.73
CA PHE A 127 -10.68 4.09 -8.49
C PHE A 127 -10.41 5.46 -9.13
N TYR A 128 -10.91 5.71 -10.35
CA TYR A 128 -10.86 7.02 -10.99
C TYR A 128 -11.54 8.09 -10.12
N ASN A 129 -12.81 7.86 -9.77
CA ASN A 129 -13.61 8.79 -8.96
C ASN A 129 -12.99 9.03 -7.57
N PHE A 130 -12.39 8.00 -6.97
CA PHE A 130 -11.65 8.16 -5.71
C PHE A 130 -10.42 9.07 -5.87
N LEU A 131 -9.58 8.81 -6.87
CA LEU A 131 -8.34 9.56 -7.10
C LEU A 131 -8.63 11.02 -7.45
N GLU A 132 -9.60 11.30 -8.32
CA GLU A 132 -10.05 12.65 -8.69
C GLU A 132 -10.55 13.42 -7.44
N LYS A 133 -11.47 12.83 -6.68
CA LYS A 133 -12.02 13.39 -5.43
C LYS A 133 -10.95 13.69 -4.37
N HIS A 134 -9.83 12.96 -4.39
CA HIS A 134 -8.74 13.09 -3.43
C HIS A 134 -7.48 13.79 -3.99
N GLU A 135 -7.48 14.23 -5.25
CA GLU A 135 -6.33 14.83 -5.95
C GLU A 135 -5.60 15.89 -5.10
N LYS A 136 -6.32 16.91 -4.61
CA LYS A 136 -5.73 18.00 -3.79
C LYS A 136 -5.08 17.55 -2.49
N ARG A 137 -5.41 16.36 -1.97
CA ARG A 137 -4.77 15.75 -0.79
C ARG A 137 -3.58 14.87 -1.17
N LEU A 138 -3.60 14.30 -2.36
CA LEU A 138 -2.59 13.37 -2.89
C LEU A 138 -1.50 14.07 -3.72
N GLN A 139 -1.73 15.29 -4.23
CA GLN A 139 -0.79 16.07 -5.06
C GLN A 139 0.61 16.27 -4.45
N ASN A 140 0.74 16.20 -3.13
CA ASN A 140 2.00 16.35 -2.39
C ASN A 140 2.52 15.03 -1.80
N ALA A 141 1.89 13.90 -2.11
CA ALA A 141 2.29 12.57 -1.70
C ALA A 141 3.09 11.85 -2.79
N PHE A 142 3.95 10.91 -2.39
CA PHE A 142 4.37 9.85 -3.29
C PHE A 142 3.25 8.81 -3.35
N ILE A 143 2.86 8.40 -4.56
CA ILE A 143 1.83 7.39 -4.77
C ILE A 143 2.45 6.25 -5.56
N PHE A 144 2.45 5.05 -4.98
CA PHE A 144 2.90 3.82 -5.64
C PHE A 144 1.65 3.01 -5.99
N PHE A 145 1.31 2.95 -7.28
CA PHE A 145 0.25 2.10 -7.80
C PHE A 145 0.93 0.89 -8.46
N MET A 146 0.98 -0.21 -7.73
CA MET A 146 1.85 -1.33 -8.07
C MET A 146 1.14 -2.67 -7.90
N GLY A 147 1.62 -3.68 -8.62
CA GLY A 147 1.39 -5.06 -8.26
C GLY A 147 2.57 -5.69 -7.53
N ASP A 148 2.29 -6.81 -6.89
CA ASP A 148 3.28 -7.74 -6.34
C ASP A 148 3.62 -8.84 -7.36
N HIS A 149 2.61 -9.31 -8.09
CA HIS A 149 2.72 -10.27 -9.18
C HIS A 149 1.76 -9.90 -10.32
N GLY A 150 1.99 -10.44 -11.50
CA GLY A 150 1.01 -10.42 -12.59
C GLY A 150 0.05 -11.61 -12.56
N PRO A 151 -0.75 -11.84 -13.62
CA PRO A 151 -1.83 -12.83 -13.61
C PRO A 151 -1.38 -14.25 -13.24
N ARG A 152 -1.89 -14.76 -12.11
CA ARG A 152 -1.69 -16.16 -11.67
C ARG A 152 -2.80 -17.12 -12.11
N TYR A 153 -4.00 -16.59 -12.36
CA TYR A 153 -5.22 -17.36 -12.60
C TYR A 153 -5.92 -16.95 -13.92
N GLY A 154 -7.01 -17.66 -14.24
CA GLY A 154 -7.81 -17.40 -15.43
C GLY A 154 -7.15 -17.77 -16.76
N VAL A 155 -7.75 -17.31 -17.86
CA VAL A 155 -7.23 -17.53 -19.23
C VAL A 155 -5.98 -16.71 -19.52
N VAL A 156 -5.85 -15.52 -18.92
CA VAL A 156 -4.73 -14.61 -19.14
C VAL A 156 -3.41 -15.22 -18.65
N ALA A 157 -3.39 -15.78 -17.43
CA ALA A 157 -2.20 -16.43 -16.87
C ALA A 157 -1.71 -17.64 -17.70
N ARG A 158 -2.63 -18.34 -18.38
CA ARG A 158 -2.30 -19.49 -19.23
C ARG A 158 -1.75 -19.10 -20.61
N ALA A 159 -2.00 -17.88 -21.07
CA ALA A 159 -1.43 -17.38 -22.32
C ALA A 159 0.09 -17.26 -22.23
N GLU A 160 0.79 -17.34 -23.36
CA GLU A 160 2.26 -17.29 -23.39
C GLU A 160 2.82 -15.98 -22.85
N MET A 161 2.10 -14.86 -23.03
CA MET A 161 2.43 -13.59 -22.38
C MET A 161 2.17 -13.63 -20.86
N GLY A 162 1.07 -14.22 -20.40
CA GLY A 162 0.73 -14.29 -18.97
C GLY A 162 1.80 -15.00 -18.13
N LYS A 163 2.43 -16.04 -18.68
CA LYS A 163 3.58 -16.72 -18.05
C LYS A 163 4.80 -15.82 -17.83
N ARG A 164 4.93 -14.73 -18.59
CA ARG A 164 5.96 -13.70 -18.42
C ARG A 164 5.47 -12.62 -17.48
N GLU A 165 4.25 -12.13 -17.68
CA GLU A 165 3.65 -11.08 -16.86
C GLU A 165 3.50 -11.47 -15.39
N ILE A 166 3.35 -12.76 -15.05
CA ILE A 166 3.26 -13.24 -13.66
C ILE A 166 4.39 -12.72 -12.75
N ASN A 167 5.60 -12.52 -13.30
CA ASN A 167 6.77 -11.98 -12.58
C ASN A 167 7.10 -10.52 -12.97
N ASN A 168 6.24 -9.87 -13.76
CA ASN A 168 6.37 -8.49 -14.23
C ASN A 168 5.11 -7.68 -13.86
N PRO A 169 4.84 -7.47 -12.55
CA PRO A 169 3.72 -6.66 -12.12
C PRO A 169 3.85 -5.20 -12.60
N LEU A 170 2.70 -4.56 -12.82
CA LEU A 170 2.63 -3.12 -13.06
C LEU A 170 3.29 -2.32 -11.92
N LEU A 171 4.01 -1.25 -12.26
CA LEU A 171 4.50 -0.26 -11.29
C LEU A 171 4.37 1.14 -11.88
N HIS A 172 3.47 1.94 -11.33
CA HIS A 172 3.38 3.38 -11.56
C HIS A 172 3.71 4.15 -10.29
N ILE A 173 4.51 5.20 -10.42
CA ILE A 173 4.90 6.07 -9.31
C ILE A 173 4.55 7.51 -9.67
N SER A 174 3.68 8.14 -8.86
CA SER A 174 3.45 9.58 -8.91
C SER A 174 4.30 10.28 -7.85
N VAL A 175 5.07 11.27 -8.28
CA VAL A 175 5.95 12.09 -7.43
C VAL A 175 5.19 13.37 -6.99
N PRO A 176 5.37 13.88 -5.75
CA PRO A 176 4.80 15.14 -5.29
C PRO A 176 5.02 16.30 -6.27
N HIS A 177 4.00 17.14 -6.48
CA HIS A 177 4.04 18.24 -7.47
C HIS A 177 5.26 19.16 -7.28
N TRP A 178 5.61 19.50 -6.04
CA TRP A 178 6.75 20.34 -5.71
C TRP A 178 8.13 19.69 -5.98
N LEU A 179 8.20 18.36 -6.13
CA LEU A 179 9.42 17.62 -6.48
C LEU A 179 9.58 17.40 -7.99
N ARG A 180 8.54 17.54 -8.80
CA ARG A 180 8.61 17.28 -10.26
C ARG A 180 9.55 18.23 -11.01
N ASN A 181 9.85 19.41 -10.43
CA ASN A 181 10.82 20.37 -10.96
C ASN A 181 12.28 19.99 -10.66
N ASN A 182 12.54 18.94 -9.88
CA ASN A 182 13.89 18.41 -9.69
C ASN A 182 14.29 17.57 -10.92
N THR A 183 15.14 18.14 -11.76
CA THR A 183 15.58 17.52 -13.02
C THR A 183 16.35 16.21 -12.81
N GLN A 184 17.15 16.10 -11.75
CA GLN A 184 17.89 14.87 -11.45
C GLN A 184 16.97 13.75 -10.98
N LEU A 185 15.96 14.06 -10.15
CA LEU A 185 14.93 13.11 -9.75
C LEU A 185 14.12 12.64 -10.95
N THR A 186 13.62 13.56 -11.78
CA THR A 186 12.82 13.23 -12.97
C THR A 186 13.63 12.37 -13.95
N LYS A 187 14.88 12.72 -14.23
CA LYS A 187 15.80 11.91 -15.05
C LYS A 187 16.02 10.52 -14.47
N ASN A 188 16.24 10.39 -13.15
CA ASN A 188 16.40 9.09 -12.50
C ASN A 188 15.13 8.23 -12.64
N MET A 189 13.95 8.83 -12.52
CA MET A 189 12.67 8.14 -12.70
C MET A 189 12.47 7.68 -14.15
N GLU A 190 12.80 8.52 -15.13
CA GLU A 190 12.74 8.19 -16.56
C GLU A 190 13.71 7.03 -16.90
N GLU A 191 14.97 7.11 -16.48
CA GLU A 191 15.95 6.02 -16.69
C GLU A 191 15.52 4.71 -16.00
N ASN A 192 15.02 4.80 -14.77
CA ASN A 192 14.58 3.62 -14.01
C ASN A 192 13.29 3.00 -14.58
N SER A 193 12.44 3.76 -15.28
CA SER A 193 11.26 3.22 -15.98
C SER A 193 11.62 2.22 -17.09
N GLN A 194 12.87 2.24 -17.57
CA GLN A 194 13.41 1.36 -18.62
C GLN A 194 14.33 0.27 -18.05
N ARG A 195 14.33 0.05 -16.73
CA ARG A 195 15.18 -0.92 -16.03
C ARG A 195 14.33 -1.92 -15.25
N MET A 196 14.92 -3.07 -14.94
CA MET A 196 14.33 -4.00 -13.98
C MET A 196 14.38 -3.37 -12.58
N ILE A 197 13.22 -3.24 -11.95
CA ILE A 197 13.07 -2.75 -10.57
C ILE A 197 12.65 -3.94 -9.69
N LEU A 198 13.38 -4.16 -8.61
CA LEU A 198 13.08 -5.17 -7.61
C LEU A 198 12.24 -4.56 -6.48
N GLN A 199 11.51 -5.42 -5.76
CA GLN A 199 10.76 -5.03 -4.56
C GLN A 199 11.69 -4.47 -3.46
N TYR A 200 12.97 -4.87 -3.47
CA TYR A 200 14.01 -4.28 -2.62
C TYR A 200 14.28 -2.81 -2.95
N ASP A 201 14.25 -2.41 -4.22
CA ASP A 201 14.47 -1.02 -4.64
C ASP A 201 13.31 -0.12 -4.18
N ILE A 202 12.07 -0.65 -4.22
CA ILE A 202 10.89 0.03 -3.65
C ILE A 202 11.06 0.19 -2.13
N TYR A 203 11.52 -0.85 -1.43
CA TYR A 203 11.77 -0.78 0.02
C TYR A 203 12.86 0.24 0.40
N GLU A 204 13.98 0.29 -0.32
CA GLU A 204 15.00 1.34 -0.08
C GLU A 204 14.46 2.74 -0.47
N THR A 205 13.69 2.86 -1.55
CA THR A 205 13.01 4.13 -1.92
C THR A 205 12.10 4.62 -0.79
N LEU A 206 11.35 3.73 -0.13
CA LEU A 206 10.53 4.09 1.03
C LEU A 206 11.35 4.54 2.24
N LYS A 207 12.56 4.00 2.46
CA LYS A 207 13.48 4.51 3.51
C LYS A 207 14.10 5.85 3.12
N ASP A 208 14.37 6.08 1.84
CA ASP A 208 14.92 7.33 1.36
C ASP A 208 13.89 8.47 1.44
N ILE A 209 12.61 8.18 1.18
CA ILE A 209 11.51 9.10 1.49
C ILE A 209 11.44 9.39 3.00
N LEU A 210 11.50 8.36 3.85
CA LEU A 210 11.49 8.49 5.32
C LEU A 210 12.64 9.38 5.84
N ARG A 211 13.86 9.16 5.33
CA ARG A 211 15.07 9.93 5.68
C ARG A 211 15.09 11.34 5.10
N GLY A 212 14.16 11.68 4.21
CA GLY A 212 14.17 12.94 3.48
C GLY A 212 15.30 13.03 2.45
N ALA A 213 15.77 11.90 1.91
CA ALA A 213 16.94 11.80 1.04
C ALA A 213 16.79 12.54 -0.30
N TRP A 214 15.57 12.94 -0.68
CA TRP A 214 15.31 13.93 -1.74
C TRP A 214 15.99 15.29 -1.48
N ARG A 215 16.46 15.57 -0.26
CA ARG A 215 17.20 16.78 0.11
C ARG A 215 18.65 16.77 -0.37
N TRP A 216 19.32 15.61 -0.45
CA TRP A 216 20.73 15.54 -0.85
C TRP A 216 20.98 16.12 -2.26
N GLN A 217 19.97 16.04 -3.14
CA GLN A 217 20.02 16.62 -4.50
C GLN A 217 19.88 18.15 -4.54
N LYS A 218 19.70 18.85 -3.41
CA LYS A 218 19.85 20.31 -3.33
C LYS A 218 21.28 20.75 -3.02
N ASP A 219 22.02 19.94 -2.27
CA ASP A 219 23.29 20.35 -1.69
C ASP A 219 24.49 20.01 -2.60
N GLU A 220 24.30 19.21 -3.65
CA GLU A 220 25.28 18.95 -4.73
C GLU A 220 25.30 20.03 -5.83
N LEU A 221 24.56 21.14 -5.66
CA LEU A 221 24.46 22.26 -6.61
C LEU A 221 24.69 23.64 -5.95
N ALA A 222 25.47 23.67 -4.86
CA ALA A 222 25.89 24.88 -4.14
C ALA A 222 27.41 25.08 -4.18
#